data_AF-A0A946ITR6-F1
#
_entry.id   AF-A0A946ITR6-F1
#
_cell.length_a   1.000
_cell.length_b   1.000
_cell.length_c   1.000
_cell.angle_alpha   90.00
_cell.angle_beta   90.00
_cell.angle_gamma   90.00
#
_symmetry.space_group_name_H-M   'P 1'
#
loop_
_entity.id
_entity.type
_entity.pdbx_description
1 polymer ?
#
loop_
_entity_poly.entity_id
_entity_poly.type
_entity_poly.pdbx_seq_one_letter_code
_entity_poly.pdbx_strand_id
1 'polypeptide(L)'
;MDFVLFLLIVLAFYNSGQFLTKKLSGLKFSGPEEAFLFSTALGSIFISGIITTFVFSGWINPQICWGILGVSLIVGWKNVFHFNHGLKIVFGPATRGVEDAGLKNMAQSFLLLLSLLLIILAMAPAFATDALVYHLAVPKAFLEAGGLVNLPNNIYSFFPQQIEMLYLFALALGSDSLAQLTGLGIAFLLLFALWQYSRQKGDESYAWR
;
A
#
# COMPACT_ATOMS: atom_id res chain seq x y z
N MET A 1 3.45 15.56 8.54
CA MET A 1 4.61 14.63 8.52
C MET A 1 4.19 13.28 7.94
N ASP A 2 3.13 12.66 8.48
CA ASP A 2 2.67 11.32 8.07
C ASP A 2 2.36 11.15 6.59
N PHE A 3 1.76 12.13 5.92
CA PHE A 3 1.51 12.02 4.47
C PHE A 3 2.81 11.86 3.66
N VAL A 4 3.89 12.56 4.05
CA VAL A 4 5.19 12.42 3.38
C VAL A 4 5.79 11.05 3.66
N LEU A 5 5.71 10.57 4.91
CA LEU A 5 6.16 9.23 5.27
C LEU A 5 5.38 8.14 4.54
N PHE A 6 4.08 8.31 4.37
CA PHE A 6 3.24 7.42 3.59
C PHE A 6 3.74 7.30 2.14
N LEU A 7 4.06 8.42 1.49
CA LEU A 7 4.63 8.40 0.14
C LEU A 7 5.98 7.68 0.10
N LEU A 8 6.82 7.86 1.13
CA LEU A 8 8.09 7.14 1.25
C LEU A 8 7.91 5.63 1.48
N ILE A 9 6.89 5.22 2.24
CA ILE A 9 6.54 3.80 2.44
C ILE A 9 6.08 3.18 1.12
N VAL A 10 5.20 3.86 0.37
CA VAL A 10 4.76 3.38 -0.96
C VAL A 10 5.94 3.27 -1.92
N LEU A 11 6.86 4.24 -1.89
CA LEU A 11 8.08 4.19 -2.69
C LEU A 11 9.01 3.04 -2.27
N ALA A 12 9.11 2.76 -0.97
CA ALA A 12 9.86 1.62 -0.43
C ALA A 12 9.26 0.27 -0.86
N PHE A 13 7.92 0.15 -0.87
CA PHE A 13 7.23 -1.00 -1.45
C PHE A 13 7.59 -1.16 -2.93
N TYR A 14 7.42 -0.11 -3.74
CA TYR A 14 7.75 -0.16 -5.16
C TYR A 14 9.21 -0.55 -5.41
N ASN A 15 10.16 0.06 -4.68
CA ASN A 15 11.59 -0.21 -4.83
C ASN A 15 11.98 -1.64 -4.46
N SER A 16 11.48 -2.13 -3.32
CA SER A 16 11.73 -3.50 -2.86
C SER A 16 11.12 -4.51 -3.83
N GLY A 17 9.91 -4.25 -4.31
CA GLY A 17 9.26 -5.07 -5.33
C GLY A 17 10.00 -5.10 -6.66
N GLN A 18 10.43 -3.94 -7.17
CA GLN A 18 11.23 -3.85 -8.40
C GLN A 18 12.55 -4.62 -8.31
N PHE A 19 13.19 -4.60 -7.13
CA PHE A 19 14.39 -5.39 -6.90
C PHE A 19 14.09 -6.90 -6.97
N LEU A 20 12.96 -7.34 -6.43
CA LEU A 20 12.53 -8.75 -6.48
C LEU A 20 12.07 -9.18 -7.87
N THR A 21 11.29 -8.37 -8.57
CA THR A 21 10.80 -8.70 -9.92
C THR A 21 11.95 -8.88 -10.91
N LYS A 22 13.04 -8.10 -10.78
CA LYS A 22 14.25 -8.28 -11.59
C LYS A 22 14.96 -9.61 -11.33
N LYS A 23 14.80 -10.21 -10.14
CA LYS A 23 15.36 -11.53 -9.80
C LYS A 23 14.46 -12.68 -10.25
N LEU A 24 13.16 -12.46 -10.37
CA LEU A 24 12.19 -13.44 -10.85
C LEU A 24 12.23 -13.47 -12.39
N SER A 25 13.13 -14.29 -12.94
CA SER A 25 13.25 -14.50 -14.38
C SER A 25 11.93 -14.97 -14.98
N GLY A 26 11.44 -14.31 -16.03
CA GLY A 26 10.29 -14.75 -16.82
C GLY A 26 8.99 -13.96 -16.60
N LEU A 27 8.95 -13.01 -15.66
CA LEU A 27 7.82 -12.09 -15.53
C LEU A 27 7.79 -11.14 -16.73
N LYS A 28 6.66 -11.13 -17.44
CA LYS A 28 6.35 -10.19 -18.50
C LYS A 28 5.11 -9.40 -18.08
N PHE A 29 5.19 -8.08 -18.19
CA PHE A 29 4.09 -7.18 -17.89
C PHE A 29 3.53 -6.62 -19.19
N SER A 30 2.21 -6.48 -19.28
CA SER A 30 1.51 -5.92 -20.44
C SER A 30 1.80 -4.42 -20.61
N GLY A 31 2.18 -3.74 -19.52
CA GLY A 31 2.56 -2.34 -19.54
C GLY A 31 3.21 -1.85 -18.24
N PRO A 32 3.65 -0.58 -18.21
CA PRO A 32 4.31 0.00 -17.03
C PRO A 32 3.38 0.09 -15.80
N GLU A 33 2.08 0.24 -16.01
CA GLU A 33 1.06 0.25 -14.94
C GLU A 33 1.01 -1.09 -14.19
N GLU A 34 0.96 -2.19 -14.94
CA GLU A 34 0.91 -3.55 -14.38
C GLU A 34 2.21 -3.85 -13.62
N ALA A 35 3.35 -3.47 -14.21
CA ALA A 35 4.65 -3.62 -13.58
C ALA A 35 4.74 -2.82 -12.26
N PHE A 36 4.18 -1.60 -12.24
CA PHE A 36 4.13 -0.77 -11.04
C PHE A 36 3.25 -1.39 -9.94
N LEU A 37 2.02 -1.76 -10.29
CA LEU A 37 1.06 -2.39 -9.38
C LEU A 37 1.62 -3.68 -8.78
N PHE A 38 2.10 -4.58 -9.63
CA PHE A 38 2.64 -5.88 -9.22
C PHE A 38 3.88 -5.70 -8.34
N SER A 39 4.80 -4.81 -8.73
CA SER A 39 6.00 -4.56 -7.93
C SER A 39 5.63 -3.97 -6.58
N THR A 40 4.75 -2.98 -6.52
CA THR A 40 4.35 -2.36 -5.24
C THR A 40 3.66 -3.36 -4.32
N ALA A 41 2.79 -4.23 -4.86
CA ALA A 41 2.15 -5.30 -4.09
C ALA A 41 3.16 -6.35 -3.60
N LEU A 42 4.09 -6.79 -4.47
CA LEU A 42 5.13 -7.75 -4.09
C LEU A 42 6.05 -7.16 -3.00
N GLY A 43 6.39 -5.88 -3.12
CA GLY A 43 7.22 -5.19 -2.15
C GLY A 43 6.55 -4.98 -0.80
N SER A 44 5.25 -4.71 -0.75
CA SER A 44 4.52 -4.65 0.52
C SER A 44 4.48 -6.02 1.20
N ILE A 45 4.28 -7.10 0.43
CA ILE A 45 4.37 -8.47 0.95
C ILE A 45 5.76 -8.76 1.51
N PHE A 46 6.80 -8.37 0.78
CA PHE A 46 8.18 -8.58 1.20
C PHE A 46 8.54 -7.81 2.46
N ILE A 47 8.21 -6.52 2.54
CA ILE A 47 8.45 -5.71 3.75
C ILE A 47 7.67 -6.28 4.93
N SER A 48 6.40 -6.65 4.74
CA SER A 48 5.59 -7.31 5.78
C SER A 48 6.30 -8.56 6.32
N GLY A 49 6.82 -9.43 5.43
CA GLY A 49 7.57 -10.63 5.83
C GLY A 49 8.89 -10.34 6.57
N ILE A 50 9.61 -9.27 6.19
CA ILE A 50 10.79 -8.80 6.95
C ILE A 50 10.37 -8.41 8.36
N ILE A 51 9.30 -7.62 8.49
CA ILE A 51 8.79 -7.17 9.78
C ILE A 51 8.33 -8.34 10.63
N THR A 52 7.64 -9.32 10.05
CA THR A 52 7.31 -10.59 10.71
C THR A 52 8.57 -11.25 11.27
N THR A 53 9.64 -11.36 10.47
CA THR A 53 10.89 -11.98 10.92
C THR A 53 11.47 -11.28 12.15
N PHE A 54 11.51 -9.94 12.15
CA PHE A 54 12.01 -9.16 13.29
C PHE A 54 11.10 -9.24 14.53
N VAL A 55 9.78 -9.30 14.34
CA VAL A 55 8.82 -9.48 15.44
C VAL A 55 9.02 -10.85 16.10
N PHE A 56 9.13 -11.92 15.29
CA PHE A 56 9.36 -13.26 15.81
C PHE A 56 10.76 -13.44 16.43
N SER A 57 11.77 -12.69 15.98
CA SER A 57 13.10 -12.70 16.58
C SER A 57 13.21 -11.84 17.84
N GLY A 58 12.18 -11.06 18.19
CA GLY A 58 12.18 -10.18 19.36
C GLY A 58 13.09 -8.95 19.22
N TRP A 59 13.36 -8.49 18.00
CA TRP A 59 14.26 -7.37 17.72
C TRP A 59 13.58 -6.19 17.01
N ILE A 60 12.25 -6.14 17.00
CA ILE A 60 11.55 -5.05 16.32
C ILE A 60 11.61 -3.78 17.17
N ASN A 61 11.99 -2.66 16.55
CA ASN A 61 12.00 -1.34 17.17
C ASN A 61 11.96 -0.25 16.08
N PRO A 62 11.69 1.02 16.44
CA PRO A 62 11.67 2.12 15.47
C PRO A 62 12.93 2.26 14.62
N GLN A 63 14.12 2.05 15.19
CA GLN A 63 15.40 2.20 14.49
C GLN A 63 15.56 1.16 13.38
N ILE A 64 15.15 -0.08 13.63
CA ILE A 64 15.12 -1.15 12.61
C ILE A 64 14.15 -0.78 11.49
N CYS A 65 12.96 -0.27 11.80
CA CYS A 65 11.99 0.17 10.79
C CYS A 65 12.53 1.33 9.94
N TRP A 66 13.17 2.33 10.55
CA TRP A 66 13.85 3.40 9.82
C TRP A 66 14.99 2.88 8.95
N GLY A 67 15.75 1.88 9.43
CA GLY A 67 16.78 1.20 8.67
C GLY A 67 16.23 0.47 7.44
N ILE A 68 15.14 -0.29 7.60
CA ILE A 68 14.45 -0.98 6.51
C ILE A 68 13.96 0.04 5.47
N LEU A 69 13.33 1.13 5.91
CA LEU A 69 12.88 2.21 5.03
C LEU A 69 14.07 2.80 4.25
N GLY A 70 15.15 3.16 4.95
CA GLY A 70 16.35 3.74 4.35
C GLY A 70 17.00 2.81 3.32
N VAL A 71 17.20 1.53 3.66
CA VAL A 71 17.76 0.53 2.74
C VAL A 71 16.87 0.37 1.51
N SER A 72 15.55 0.28 1.68
CA SER A 72 14.59 0.15 0.57
C SER A 72 14.64 1.35 -0.38
N LEU A 73 14.82 2.56 0.16
CA LEU A 73 14.96 3.78 -0.63
C LEU A 73 16.32 3.84 -1.38
N ILE A 74 17.41 3.39 -0.74
CA ILE A 74 18.75 3.36 -1.35
C ILE A 74 18.83 2.34 -2.48
N VAL A 75 18.37 1.10 -2.24
CA VAL A 75 18.41 0.00 -3.22
C VAL A 75 17.66 0.36 -4.51
N GLY A 76 16.57 1.13 -4.39
CA GLY A 76 15.76 1.58 -5.51
C GLY A 76 15.94 3.04 -5.91
N TRP A 77 17.01 3.72 -5.50
CA TRP A 77 17.18 5.17 -5.78
C TRP A 77 17.06 5.52 -7.27
N LYS A 78 17.56 4.64 -8.16
CA LYS A 78 17.46 4.81 -9.63
C LYS A 78 16.02 4.67 -10.16
N ASN A 79 15.11 4.06 -9.40
CA ASN A 79 13.72 3.87 -9.78
C ASN A 79 12.84 5.08 -9.44
N VAL A 80 13.33 6.04 -8.65
CA VAL A 80 12.61 7.29 -8.34
C VAL A 80 12.24 8.06 -9.61
N PHE A 81 13.08 8.01 -10.65
CA PHE A 81 12.79 8.63 -11.94
C PHE A 81 11.68 7.91 -12.74
N HIS A 82 11.48 6.61 -12.51
CA HIS A 82 10.41 5.83 -13.14
C HIS A 82 9.07 5.98 -12.40
N PHE A 83 9.10 6.29 -11.10
CA PHE A 83 7.92 6.56 -10.29
C PHE A 83 7.10 7.74 -10.82
N ASN A 84 7.76 8.78 -11.33
CA ASN A 84 7.09 9.92 -11.97
C ASN A 84 6.27 9.54 -13.21
N HIS A 85 6.62 8.45 -13.90
CA HIS A 85 5.85 7.95 -15.04
C HIS A 85 4.56 7.27 -14.60
N GLY A 86 4.59 6.51 -13.49
CA GLY A 86 3.40 5.91 -12.88
C GLY A 86 2.38 6.94 -12.41
N LEU A 87 2.83 8.00 -11.73
CA LEU A 87 1.97 9.13 -11.34
C LEU A 87 1.34 9.84 -12.55
N LYS A 88 2.10 10.06 -13.63
CA LYS A 88 1.58 10.65 -14.87
C LYS A 88 0.56 9.77 -15.59
N ILE A 89 0.49 8.48 -15.29
CA ILE A 89 -0.50 7.59 -15.87
C ILE A 89 -1.80 7.63 -15.05
N VAL A 90 -1.69 7.66 -13.71
CA VAL A 90 -2.83 7.82 -12.80
C VAL A 90 -3.48 9.20 -12.93
N PHE A 91 -2.66 10.26 -13.08
CA PHE A 91 -3.10 11.65 -13.24
C PHE A 91 -3.01 12.16 -14.68
N GLY A 92 -2.75 11.27 -15.64
CA GLY A 92 -2.65 11.63 -17.05
C GLY A 92 -4.01 12.08 -17.59
N PRO A 93 -4.04 13.04 -18.53
CA PRO A 93 -5.30 13.46 -19.13
C PRO A 93 -5.93 12.25 -19.82
N ALA A 94 -7.11 11.84 -19.34
CA ALA A 94 -7.90 10.81 -20.00
C ALA A 94 -8.16 11.24 -21.46
N THR A 95 -7.86 10.35 -22.40
CA THR A 95 -8.18 10.57 -23.82
C THR A 95 -9.68 10.89 -23.94
N ARG A 96 -9.97 12.09 -24.45
CA ARG A 96 -11.31 12.63 -24.61
C ARG A 96 -12.05 11.86 -25.72
N GLY A 97 -12.73 10.78 -25.35
CA GLY A 97 -13.85 10.25 -26.13
C GLY A 97 -15.08 11.13 -25.90
N VAL A 98 -15.72 11.55 -26.99
CA VAL A 98 -16.79 12.57 -27.02
C VAL A 98 -18.16 12.02 -26.60
N GLU A 99 -18.32 10.70 -26.49
CA GLU A 99 -19.61 10.09 -26.17
C GLU A 99 -19.76 9.92 -24.64
N ASP A 100 -20.60 10.78 -24.07
CA ASP A 100 -21.02 10.89 -22.66
C ASP A 100 -20.05 11.53 -21.64
N ALA A 101 -19.52 12.70 -22.01
CA ALA A 101 -18.63 13.49 -21.15
C ALA A 101 -19.27 13.93 -19.81
N GLY A 102 -20.60 14.12 -19.76
CA GLY A 102 -21.30 14.61 -18.58
C GLY A 102 -21.30 13.61 -17.42
N LEU A 103 -21.80 12.40 -17.67
CA LEU A 103 -21.85 11.33 -16.68
C LEU A 103 -20.44 10.90 -16.23
N LYS A 104 -19.50 10.83 -17.17
CA LYS A 104 -18.10 10.50 -16.89
C LYS A 104 -17.43 11.53 -15.97
N ASN A 105 -17.60 12.83 -16.26
CA ASN A 105 -17.03 13.90 -15.43
C ASN A 105 -17.66 13.94 -14.04
N MET A 106 -18.97 13.64 -13.93
CA MET A 106 -19.66 13.56 -12.65
C MET A 106 -19.13 12.39 -11.81
N ALA A 107 -19.00 11.20 -12.41
CA ALA A 107 -18.45 10.02 -11.74
C ALA A 107 -16.99 10.26 -11.28
N GLN A 108 -16.16 10.85 -12.12
CA GLN A 108 -14.77 11.20 -11.78
C GLN A 108 -14.70 12.21 -10.63
N SER A 109 -15.54 13.25 -10.66
CA SER A 109 -15.62 14.24 -9.58
C SER A 109 -16.06 13.61 -8.26
N PHE A 110 -17.04 12.70 -8.31
CA PHE A 110 -17.53 11.99 -7.13
C PHE A 110 -16.45 11.05 -6.55
N LEU A 111 -15.74 10.30 -7.39
CA LEU A 111 -14.63 9.44 -6.98
C LEU A 111 -13.47 10.25 -6.40
N LEU A 112 -13.16 11.42 -6.97
CA LEU A 112 -12.15 12.33 -6.43
C LEU A 112 -12.56 12.83 -5.05
N LEU A 113 -13.81 13.29 -4.89
CA LEU A 113 -14.34 13.73 -3.60
C LEU A 113 -14.28 12.61 -2.56
N LEU A 114 -14.72 11.40 -2.92
CA LEU A 114 -14.67 10.23 -2.03
C LEU A 114 -13.23 9.89 -1.63
N SER A 115 -12.29 9.93 -2.57
CA SER A 115 -10.87 9.68 -2.30
C SER A 115 -10.29 10.71 -1.33
N LEU A 116 -10.62 11.99 -1.51
CA LEU A 116 -10.21 13.06 -0.59
C LEU A 116 -10.80 12.87 0.81
N LEU A 117 -12.09 12.51 0.91
CA LEU A 117 -12.74 12.23 2.20
C LEU A 117 -12.10 11.03 2.90
N LEU A 118 -11.75 9.97 2.16
CA LEU A 118 -11.05 8.81 2.73
C LEU A 118 -9.65 9.15 3.23
N ILE A 119 -8.90 10.00 2.52
CA ILE A 119 -7.60 10.49 2.98
C ILE A 119 -7.75 11.32 4.25
N ILE A 120 -8.72 12.24 4.30
CA ILE A 120 -9.01 13.03 5.51
C ILE A 120 -9.38 12.11 6.68
N LEU A 121 -10.22 11.09 6.44
CA LEU A 121 -10.62 10.12 7.45
C LEU A 121 -9.43 9.30 7.96
N ALA A 122 -8.56 8.83 7.08
CA ALA A 122 -7.34 8.09 7.45
C ALA A 122 -6.32 8.96 8.21
N MET A 123 -6.35 10.28 8.01
CA MET A 123 -5.53 11.21 8.77
C MET A 123 -6.12 11.56 10.14
N ALA A 124 -7.42 11.35 10.35
CA ALA A 124 -8.06 11.57 11.63
C ALA A 124 -7.69 10.48 12.66
N PRO A 125 -7.85 10.75 13.96
CA PRO A 125 -7.67 9.73 15.00
C PRO A 125 -8.54 8.50 14.74
N ALA A 126 -7.97 7.31 14.92
CA ALA A 126 -8.69 6.07 14.70
C ALA A 126 -9.84 5.93 15.71
N PHE A 127 -11.04 5.66 15.22
CA PHE A 127 -12.23 5.46 16.05
C PHE A 127 -13.01 4.18 15.69
N ALA A 128 -12.66 3.53 14.58
CA ALA A 128 -13.31 2.31 14.13
C ALA A 128 -12.99 1.16 15.10
N THR A 129 -13.99 0.33 15.40
CA THR A 129 -13.88 -0.73 16.41
C THR A 129 -12.80 -1.76 16.04
N ASP A 130 -12.75 -2.18 14.78
CA ASP A 130 -11.71 -3.08 14.27
C ASP A 130 -10.31 -2.46 14.34
N ALA A 131 -10.18 -1.17 14.01
CA ALA A 131 -8.95 -0.41 14.16
C ALA A 131 -8.42 -0.48 15.60
N LEU A 132 -9.29 -0.17 16.56
CA LEU A 132 -8.94 -0.12 17.98
C LEU A 132 -8.75 -1.50 18.62
N VAL A 133 -9.43 -2.53 18.12
CA VAL A 133 -9.38 -3.87 18.72
C VAL A 133 -8.19 -4.67 18.22
N TYR A 134 -7.82 -4.59 16.93
CA TYR A 134 -6.75 -5.44 16.42
C TYR A 134 -5.85 -4.79 15.38
N HIS A 135 -6.36 -4.03 14.41
CA HIS A 135 -5.49 -3.49 13.37
C HIS A 135 -4.43 -2.52 13.91
N LEU A 136 -4.72 -1.77 14.98
CA LEU A 136 -3.71 -0.93 15.63
C LEU A 136 -3.24 -1.53 16.97
N ALA A 137 -4.13 -2.13 17.75
CA ALA A 137 -3.78 -2.62 19.08
C ALA A 137 -2.77 -3.78 19.05
N VAL A 138 -2.91 -4.75 18.14
CA VAL A 138 -1.97 -5.89 18.06
C VAL A 138 -0.59 -5.42 17.59
N PRO A 139 -0.46 -4.63 16.50
CA PRO A 139 0.82 -4.04 16.11
C PRO A 139 1.49 -3.19 17.19
N LYS A 140 0.73 -2.36 17.90
CA LYS A 140 1.27 -1.54 19.01
C LYS A 140 1.83 -2.42 20.11
N ALA A 141 1.08 -3.45 20.53
CA ALA A 141 1.54 -4.37 21.56
C ALA A 141 2.84 -5.10 21.17
N PHE A 142 2.96 -5.54 19.91
CA PHE A 142 4.19 -6.19 19.42
C PHE A 142 5.36 -5.21 19.33
N LEU A 143 5.12 -3.97 18.90
CA LEU A 143 6.15 -2.95 18.83
C LEU A 143 6.63 -2.52 20.22
N GLU A 144 5.72 -2.34 21.18
CA GLU A 144 6.02 -1.99 22.58
C GLU A 144 6.79 -3.12 23.29
N ALA A 145 6.44 -4.37 23.03
CA ALA A 145 7.16 -5.53 23.56
C ALA A 145 8.50 -5.78 22.86
N GLY A 146 8.79 -5.09 21.76
CA GLY A 146 9.96 -5.32 20.90
C GLY A 146 9.91 -6.66 20.15
N GLY A 147 8.76 -7.33 20.12
CA GLY A 147 8.61 -8.68 19.60
C GLY A 147 7.22 -9.26 19.75
N LEU A 148 7.08 -10.53 19.37
CA LEU A 148 5.83 -11.26 19.54
C LEU A 148 5.49 -11.42 21.04
N VAL A 149 4.29 -11.00 21.44
CA VAL A 149 3.76 -11.18 22.80
C VAL A 149 2.39 -11.86 22.75
N ASN A 150 2.12 -12.72 23.73
CA ASN A 150 0.83 -13.40 23.83
C ASN A 150 -0.25 -12.43 24.33
N LEU A 151 -1.34 -12.29 23.57
CA LEU A 151 -2.50 -11.46 23.92
C LEU A 151 -3.73 -12.37 24.14
N PRO A 152 -3.83 -13.05 25.31
CA PRO A 152 -4.83 -14.10 25.52
C PRO A 152 -6.28 -13.61 25.44
N ASN A 153 -6.50 -12.33 25.71
CA ASN A 153 -7.83 -11.71 25.65
C ASN A 153 -8.15 -11.07 24.28
N ASN A 154 -7.27 -11.24 23.29
CA ASN A 154 -7.44 -10.72 21.94
C ASN A 154 -7.26 -11.83 20.91
N ILE A 155 -8.36 -12.49 20.55
CA ILE A 155 -8.36 -13.61 19.59
C ILE A 155 -7.78 -13.22 18.23
N TYR A 156 -7.93 -11.95 17.82
CA TYR A 156 -7.42 -11.47 16.55
C TYR A 156 -5.89 -11.52 16.46
N SER A 157 -5.18 -11.55 17.59
CA SER A 157 -3.72 -11.72 17.60
C SER A 157 -3.24 -13.08 17.08
N PHE A 158 -4.12 -14.07 17.03
CA PHE A 158 -3.83 -15.42 16.50
C PHE A 158 -4.19 -15.57 15.02
N PHE A 159 -4.78 -14.55 14.39
CA PHE A 159 -5.11 -14.57 12.96
C PHE A 159 -3.87 -14.23 12.12
N PRO A 160 -3.85 -14.54 10.80
CA PRO A 160 -2.77 -14.09 9.92
C PRO A 160 -2.60 -12.57 9.95
N GLN A 161 -1.42 -12.09 10.33
CA GLN A 161 -1.13 -10.67 10.62
C GLN A 161 -0.48 -9.90 9.46
N GLN A 162 -0.72 -10.28 8.20
CA GLN A 162 0.04 -9.73 7.05
C GLN A 162 -0.09 -8.20 6.95
N ILE A 163 -1.31 -7.67 7.09
CA ILE A 163 -1.58 -6.23 7.03
C ILE A 163 -1.13 -5.55 8.33
N GLU A 164 -1.31 -6.22 9.45
CA GLU A 164 -0.91 -5.75 10.78
C GLU A 164 0.60 -5.55 10.89
N MET A 165 1.42 -6.33 10.18
CA MET A 165 2.87 -6.10 10.11
C MET A 165 3.22 -4.84 9.30
N LEU A 166 2.42 -4.47 8.30
CA LEU A 166 2.56 -3.18 7.61
C LEU A 166 2.12 -2.02 8.50
N TYR A 167 1.08 -2.21 9.31
CA TYR A 167 0.66 -1.23 10.32
C TYR A 167 1.71 -1.07 11.41
N LEU A 168 2.34 -2.15 11.86
CA LEU A 168 3.48 -2.08 12.78
C LEU A 168 4.62 -1.26 12.20
N PHE A 169 4.99 -1.52 10.95
CA PHE A 169 6.02 -0.76 10.25
C PHE A 169 5.68 0.74 10.20
N ALA A 170 4.44 1.07 9.83
CA ALA A 170 3.95 2.45 9.80
C ALA A 170 3.93 3.11 11.18
N LEU A 171 3.45 2.41 12.21
CA LEU A 171 3.42 2.89 13.60
C LEU A 171 4.82 3.15 14.14
N ALA A 172 5.79 2.30 13.82
CA ALA A 172 7.18 2.47 14.22
C ALA A 172 7.85 3.72 13.61
N LEU A 173 7.33 4.21 12.47
CA LEU A 173 7.84 5.37 11.74
C LEU A 173 7.09 6.68 12.07
N GLY A 174 5.87 6.59 12.61
CA GLY A 174 4.99 7.75 12.77
C GLY A 174 3.84 7.49 13.72
N SER A 175 2.62 7.70 13.25
CA SER A 175 1.40 7.70 14.06
C SER A 175 0.37 6.68 13.58
N ASP A 176 -0.75 6.56 14.31
CA ASP A 176 -1.94 5.81 13.89
C ASP A 176 -2.44 6.25 12.52
N SER A 177 -2.36 7.55 12.20
CA SER A 177 -2.73 8.10 10.91
C SER A 177 -1.83 7.56 9.78
N LEU A 178 -0.55 7.35 10.04
CA LEU A 178 0.38 6.75 9.06
C LEU A 178 0.01 5.28 8.77
N ALA A 179 -0.38 4.51 9.78
CA ALA A 179 -0.84 3.13 9.59
C ALA A 179 -2.15 3.08 8.80
N GLN A 180 -3.12 3.95 9.13
CA GLN A 180 -4.38 4.06 8.39
C GLN A 180 -4.16 4.48 6.93
N LEU A 181 -3.28 5.46 6.68
CA LEU A 181 -2.89 5.85 5.31
C LEU A 181 -2.24 4.70 4.55
N THR A 182 -1.38 3.91 5.21
CA THR A 182 -0.75 2.73 4.60
C THR A 182 -1.79 1.71 4.18
N GLY A 183 -2.79 1.43 5.02
CA GLY A 183 -3.92 0.56 4.70
C GLY A 183 -4.77 1.08 3.54
N LEU A 184 -5.10 2.38 3.56
CA LEU A 184 -5.79 3.04 2.46
C LEU A 184 -5.00 2.93 1.15
N GLY A 185 -3.67 3.07 1.20
CA GLY A 185 -2.79 2.89 0.06
C GLY A 185 -2.87 1.49 -0.54
N ILE A 186 -2.93 0.45 0.28
CA ILE A 186 -3.13 -0.95 -0.19
C ILE A 186 -4.52 -1.10 -0.84
N ALA A 187 -5.56 -0.51 -0.25
CA ALA A 187 -6.90 -0.53 -0.85
C ALA A 187 -6.93 0.19 -2.22
N PHE A 188 -6.29 1.34 -2.35
CA PHE A 188 -6.16 2.04 -3.63
C PHE A 188 -5.34 1.27 -4.65
N LEU A 189 -4.28 0.57 -4.21
CA LEU A 189 -3.50 -0.31 -5.09
C LEU A 189 -4.38 -1.43 -5.66
N LEU A 190 -5.23 -2.05 -4.84
CA LEU A 190 -6.19 -3.07 -5.27
C LEU A 190 -7.22 -2.48 -6.25
N LEU A 191 -7.81 -1.32 -5.94
CA LEU A 191 -8.79 -0.67 -6.81
C LEU A 191 -8.18 -0.32 -8.18
N PHE A 192 -6.94 0.17 -8.20
CA PHE A 192 -6.24 0.47 -9.44
C PHE A 192 -5.94 -0.80 -10.25
N ALA A 193 -5.57 -1.90 -9.59
CA ALA A 193 -5.40 -3.20 -10.25
C ALA A 193 -6.71 -3.74 -10.85
N LEU A 194 -7.82 -3.64 -10.11
CA LEU A 194 -9.15 -4.05 -10.60
C LEU A 194 -9.60 -3.19 -11.79
N TRP A 195 -9.37 -1.88 -11.73
CA TRP A 195 -9.65 -0.98 -12.85
C TRP A 195 -8.84 -1.33 -14.08
N GLN A 196 -7.53 -1.59 -13.93
CA GLN A 196 -6.67 -1.98 -15.04
C GLN A 196 -7.13 -3.31 -15.66
N TYR A 197 -7.41 -4.31 -14.82
CA TYR A 197 -7.92 -5.61 -15.26
C TYR A 197 -9.25 -5.49 -16.00
N SER A 198 -10.18 -4.67 -15.47
CA SER A 198 -11.46 -4.40 -16.10
C SER A 198 -11.30 -3.72 -17.47
N ARG A 199 -10.37 -2.76 -17.61
CA ARG A 199 -10.09 -2.14 -18.91
C ARG A 199 -9.50 -3.11 -19.92
N GLN A 200 -8.65 -4.05 -19.50
CA GLN A 200 -8.03 -5.01 -20.41
C GLN A 200 -9.04 -6.06 -20.91
N LYS A 201 -9.97 -6.52 -20.06
CA LYS A 201 -10.94 -7.56 -20.43
C LYS A 201 -12.31 -7.04 -20.86
N GLY A 202 -12.70 -5.85 -20.42
CA GLY A 202 -14.00 -5.26 -20.70
C GLY A 202 -14.21 -4.92 -22.18
N ASP A 203 -13.13 -4.73 -22.95
CA ASP A 203 -13.21 -4.52 -24.40
C ASP A 203 -13.53 -5.81 -25.19
N GLU A 204 -13.25 -6.99 -24.64
CA GLU A 204 -13.41 -8.26 -25.37
C GLU A 204 -14.78 -8.94 -25.17
N SER A 205 -15.50 -8.64 -24.09
CA SER A 205 -16.63 -9.48 -23.63
C SER A 205 -18.03 -8.84 -23.70
N TYR A 206 -18.17 -7.55 -24.00
CA TYR A 206 -19.48 -6.87 -24.06
C TYR A 206 -19.92 -6.46 -25.47
N ALA A 207 -19.05 -6.67 -26.47
CA ALA A 207 -19.48 -6.71 -27.86
C ALA A 207 -20.18 -8.06 -28.09
N TRP A 208 -21.51 -8.08 -27.98
CA TRP A 208 -22.33 -9.17 -28.49
C TRP A 208 -21.83 -9.52 -29.91
N ARG A 209 -21.23 -10.70 -30.07
CA ARG A 209 -20.95 -11.35 -31.36
C ARG A 209 -22.03 -12.37 -31.65
#